data_AF-X1EPG1-F1
#
_entry.id   AF-X1EPG1-F1
#
_cell.length_a   1.000
_cell.length_b   1.000
_cell.length_c   1.000
_cell.angle_alpha   90.00
_cell.angle_beta   90.00
_cell.angle_gamma   90.00
#
_symmetry.space_group_name_H-M   'P 1'
#
loop_
_entity.id
_entity.type
_entity.pdbx_description
1 polymer ?
#
loop_
_entity_poly.entity_id
_entity_poly.type
_entity_poly.pdbx_seq_one_letter_code
_entity_poly.pdbx_strand_id
1 'polypeptide(L)' 'MRIIYVTDLHGDKRSYERLFKIAKAFRANMVINGGDMLPIMGDLFKQGEFITGYLENHFSQFESAGIYYL' A
#
# COMPACT_ATOMS: atom_id res chain seq x y z
N MET A 1 -7.30 8.18 -17.60
CA MET A 1 -6.71 7.26 -16.61
C MET A 1 -6.06 8.08 -15.51
N ARG A 2 -6.33 7.80 -14.23
CA ARG A 2 -5.77 8.49 -13.07
C ARG A 2 -4.88 7.53 -12.30
N ILE A 3 -3.62 7.88 -12.14
CA ILE A 3 -2.61 7.05 -11.48
C ILE A 3 -2.06 7.82 -10.29
N ILE A 4 -1.87 7.13 -9.18
CA ILE A 4 -1.05 7.60 -8.06
C ILE A 4 0.24 6.80 -8.06
N TYR A 5 1.38 7.50 -8.06
CA TYR A 5 2.68 6.89 -7.83
C TYR A 5 3.11 7.21 -6.40
N VAL A 6 3.59 6.20 -5.67
CA VAL A 6 4.05 6.30 -4.28
C VAL A 6 5.32 5.50 -4.11
N THR A 7 6.16 5.85 -3.14
CA THR A 7 7.37 5.12 -2.75
C THR A 7 7.62 5.36 -1.25
N ASP A 8 8.58 4.65 -0.68
CA ASP A 8 9.15 4.94 0.64
C ASP A 8 8.12 4.90 1.77
N LEU A 9 7.17 3.97 1.66
CA LEU A 9 6.15 3.78 2.70
C LEU A 9 6.72 3.11 3.95
N HIS A 10 7.83 2.39 3.82
CA HIS A 10 8.62 1.81 4.91
C HIS A 10 7.80 1.11 6.01
N GLY A 11 6.74 0.40 5.61
CA GLY A 11 5.84 -0.28 6.53
C GLY A 11 4.96 0.63 7.42
N ASP A 12 4.93 1.94 7.19
CA ASP A 12 4.09 2.86 7.97
C ASP A 12 2.60 2.67 7.62
N LYS A 13 1.91 1.93 8.48
CA LYS A 13 0.49 1.58 8.30
C LYS A 13 -0.41 2.81 8.14
N ARG A 14 -0.07 3.94 8.76
CA ARG A 14 -0.85 5.18 8.64
C ARG A 14 -0.75 5.77 7.23
N SER A 15 0.43 5.75 6.63
CA SER A 15 0.65 6.17 5.25
C SER A 15 -0.06 5.25 4.26
N TYR A 16 0.00 3.93 4.45
CA TYR A 16 -0.79 2.97 3.67
C TYR A 16 -2.30 3.22 3.77
N GLU A 17 -2.85 3.37 4.97
CA GLU A 17 -4.28 3.68 5.16
C GLU A 17 -4.67 5.00 4.48
N ARG A 18 -3.82 6.02 4.56
CA ARG A 18 -4.03 7.31 3.92
C ARG A 18 -3.99 7.20 2.40
N LEU A 19 -3.09 6.41 1.84
CA LEU A 19 -2.99 6.15 0.40
C LEU A 19 -4.31 5.62 -0.15
N PHE A 20 -4.92 4.64 0.52
CA PHE A 20 -6.22 4.10 0.08
C PHE A 20 -7.33 5.15 0.10
N LYS A 21 -7.41 5.96 1.17
CA LYS A 21 -8.39 7.06 1.27
C LYS A 21 -8.22 8.07 0.13
N ILE A 22 -6.98 8.46 -0.16
CA ILE A 22 -6.65 9.39 -1.25
C ILE A 22 -7.00 8.76 -2.61
N ALA A 23 -6.66 7.49 -2.85
CA ALA A 23 -6.95 6.79 -4.10
C ALA A 23 -8.46 6.77 -4.39
N LYS A 24 -9.29 6.48 -3.39
CA LYS A 24 -10.75 6.55 -3.51
C LYS A 24 -11.25 7.96 -3.79
N ALA A 25 -10.81 8.95 -3.01
CA ALA A 25 -11.25 10.34 -3.17
C ALA A 25 -10.86 10.91 -4.54
N PHE A 26 -9.65 10.58 -5.01
CA PHE A 26 -9.13 10.98 -6.31
C PHE A 26 -9.76 10.20 -7.47
N ARG A 27 -10.48 9.11 -7.18
CA ARG A 27 -10.99 8.14 -8.16
C ARG A 27 -9.86 7.61 -9.04
N ALA A 28 -8.77 7.19 -8.41
CA ALA A 28 -7.64 6.56 -9.10
C ALA A 28 -8.12 5.29 -9.81
N ASN A 29 -7.60 5.05 -11.01
CA ASN A 29 -7.73 3.76 -11.68
C ASN A 29 -6.63 2.80 -11.21
N MET A 30 -5.48 3.35 -10.82
CA MET A 30 -4.30 2.58 -10.44
C MET A 30 -3.46 3.31 -9.39
N VAL A 31 -2.83 2.53 -8.52
CA VAL A 31 -1.71 2.93 -7.67
C VAL A 31 -0.51 2.12 -8.08
N ILE A 32 0.65 2.78 -8.20
CA ILE A 32 1.94 2.15 -8.44
C ILE A 32 2.83 2.46 -7.24
N ASN A 33 3.35 1.44 -6.59
CA ASN A 33 4.35 1.53 -5.53
C ASN A 33 5.75 1.25 -6.10
N GLY A 34 6.60 2.27 -6.04
CA GLY A 34 7.94 2.26 -6.62
C GLY A 34 8.98 1.47 -5.84
N GLY A 35 8.70 1.05 -4.61
CA GLY A 35 9.65 0.34 -3.76
C GLY A 35 9.57 0.74 -2.29
N ASP A 36 10.50 0.21 -1.51
CA ASP A 36 10.67 0.54 -0.08
C ASP A 36 9.38 0.39 0.73
N MET A 37 8.67 -0.70 0.45
CA MET A 37 7.37 -1.01 1.02
C MET A 37 7.43 -1.49 2.48
N LEU A 38 8.53 -2.17 2.85
CA LEU A 38 8.61 -2.97 4.06
C LEU A 38 9.10 -2.15 5.27
N PRO A 39 8.71 -2.54 6.51
CA PRO A 39 9.23 -1.92 7.72
C PRO A 39 10.77 -1.93 7.75
N ILE A 40 11.37 -0.75 7.88
CA ILE A 40 12.84 -0.60 7.98
C ILE A 40 13.34 -0.51 9.42
N MET A 41 12.43 -0.37 10.38
CA MET A 41 12.73 -0.29 11.81
C MET A 41 12.11 -1.46 12.57
N GLY A 42 12.76 -1.87 13.65
CA GLY A 42 12.34 -2.98 14.49
C GLY A 42 12.97 -4.31 14.07
N ASP A 43 12.27 -5.40 14.34
CA ASP A 43 12.74 -6.75 14.02
C ASP A 43 12.52 -7.06 12.54
N LEU A 44 13.60 -7.00 11.74
CA LEU A 44 13.55 -7.27 10.31
C LEU A 44 13.09 -8.70 9.97
N PHE A 45 13.25 -9.65 10.89
CA PHE A 45 12.74 -11.03 10.69
C PHE A 45 11.22 -11.08 10.67
N LYS A 46 10.52 -10.02 11.12
CA LYS A 46 9.05 -9.91 11.08
C LYS A 46 8.51 -9.25 9.82
N GLN A 47 9.35 -8.89 8.84
CA GLN A 47 8.86 -8.38 7.56
C GLN A 47 7.92 -9.38 6.85
N GLY A 48 8.15 -10.69 7.04
CA GLY A 48 7.24 -11.73 6.55
C GLY A 48 5.82 -11.60 7.11
N GLU A 49 5.68 -11.33 8.41
CA GLU A 49 4.38 -11.10 9.06
C GLU A 49 3.70 -9.82 8.54
N PHE A 50 4.47 -8.79 8.18
CA PHE A 50 3.92 -7.58 7.57
C PHE A 50 3.37 -7.85 6.16
N ILE A 51 4.08 -8.66 5.37
CA ILE A 51 3.65 -9.03 4.02
C ILE A 51 2.35 -9.83 4.09
N THR A 52 2.35 -10.97 4.78
CA THR A 52 1.19 -11.88 4.82
C THR A 52 0.06 -11.38 5.71
N GLY A 53 0.36 -10.59 6.75
CA GLY A 53 -0.64 -10.09 7.69
C GLY A 53 -1.26 -8.75 7.30
N TYR A 54 -0.47 -7.80 6.81
CA TYR A 54 -0.93 -6.44 6.55
C TYR A 54 -1.07 -6.12 5.06
N LEU A 55 -0.04 -6.40 4.23
CA LEU A 55 -0.07 -6.03 2.82
C LEU A 55 -1.14 -6.81 2.03
N GLU A 56 -1.36 -8.08 2.31
CA GLU A 56 -2.46 -8.85 1.69
C GLU A 56 -3.82 -8.19 1.92
N ASN A 57 -4.13 -7.81 3.16
CA ASN A 57 -5.36 -7.10 3.49
C ASN A 57 -5.39 -5.66 2.94
N HIS A 58 -4.23 -5.04 2.76
CA HIS A 58 -4.14 -3.73 2.11
C HIS A 58 -4.52 -3.84 0.63
N PHE A 59 -3.93 -4.78 -0.11
CA PHE A 59 -4.21 -4.97 -1.54
C PHE A 59 -5.66 -5.42 -1.80
N SER A 60 -6.23 -6.27 -0.95
CA SER A 60 -7.63 -6.70 -1.10
C SER A 60 -8.64 -5.54 -1.01
N GLN A 61 -8.34 -4.49 -0.25
CA GLN A 61 -9.15 -3.27 -0.20
C GLN A 61 -9.12 -2.50 -1.53
N PHE A 62 -7.96 -2.45 -2.19
CA PHE A 62 -7.82 -1.83 -3.52
C PHE A 62 -8.58 -2.62 -4.58
N GLU A 63 -8.42 -3.94 -4.58
CA GLU A 63 -9.14 -4.85 -5.48
C GLU A 63 -10.67 -4.69 -5.31
N SER A 64 -11.16 -4.71 -4.07
CA SER A 64 -12.58 -4.52 -3.76
C SER A 64 -13.12 -3.14 -4.19
N ALA A 65 -12.25 -2.14 -4.28
CA ALA A 65 -12.59 -0.80 -4.76
C ALA A 65 -12.47 -0.63 -6.29
N GLY A 66 -12.02 -1.66 -7.01
CA GLY A 66 -11.77 -1.60 -8.46
C GLY A 66 -10.57 -0.71 -8.82
N ILE A 67 -9.61 -0.55 -7.90
CA ILE A 67 -8.39 0.23 -8.11
C ILE A 67 -7.23 -0.75 -8.23
N TYR A 68 -6.53 -0.74 -9.36
CA TYR A 68 -5.40 -1.65 -9.55
C TYR A 68 -4.19 -1.21 -8.72
N TYR A 69 -3.47 -2.14 -8.10
CA TYR A 69 -2.26 -1.85 -7.32
C TYR A 69 -1.09 -2.61 -7.94
N LEU A 70 -0.03 -1.87 -8.30
CA LEU A 70 1.23 -2.40 -8.83
C LEU A 70 2.39 -2.08 -7.90
#